data_AF-A0A659UTB2-F1
#
_entry.id   AF-A0A659UTB2-F1
#
_cell.length_a   1.000
_cell.length_b   1.000
_cell.length_c   1.000
_cell.angle_alpha   90.00
_cell.angle_beta   90.00
_cell.angle_gamma   90.00
#
_symmetry.space_group_name_H-M   'P 1'
#
loop_
_entity.id
_entity.type
_entity.pdbx_description
1 polymer ?
#
loop_
_entity_poly.entity_id
_entity_poly.type
_entity_poly.pdbx_seq_one_letter_code
_entity_poly.pdbx_strand_id
1 'polypeptide(L)'
;ADVIAVLDAMGAFADAIRSGKATGATGKKITDIVNIGIGGSDLGPAMATLALAPYHDGPRAHYVSNIDGAHIHDTLKGLSAETTLFIIASKTFTTVETMTNGQTARDWVQKALGKEAVGKHFAAVSTALDLVAKFGIAPDRVFGFWDWVGGRYSLWGAIGLP
;
A
#
# COMPACT_ATOMS: atom_id res chain seq x y z
N ALA A 1 9.33 16.68 -15.05
CA ALA A 1 8.12 16.10 -15.68
C ALA A 1 7.67 14.86 -14.91
N ASP A 2 8.57 13.91 -14.68
CA ASP A 2 8.24 12.60 -14.09
C ASP A 2 7.74 12.66 -12.63
N VAL A 3 8.27 13.57 -11.80
CA VAL A 3 7.79 13.76 -10.41
C VAL A 3 6.33 14.16 -10.36
N ILE A 4 5.95 15.17 -11.15
CA ILE A 4 4.56 15.66 -11.18
C ILE A 4 3.62 14.58 -11.71
N ALA A 5 4.02 13.84 -12.75
CA ALA A 5 3.20 12.75 -13.27
C ALA A 5 2.89 11.67 -12.22
N VAL A 6 3.87 11.31 -11.37
CA VAL A 6 3.64 10.37 -10.27
C VAL A 6 2.70 10.99 -9.21
N LEU A 7 2.88 12.26 -8.84
CA LEU A 7 2.00 12.93 -7.88
C LEU A 7 0.56 13.03 -8.40
N ASP A 8 0.36 13.34 -9.68
CA ASP A 8 -0.95 13.39 -10.30
C ASP A 8 -1.63 12.01 -10.30
N ALA A 9 -0.86 10.95 -10.61
CA ALA A 9 -1.36 9.58 -10.56
C ALA A 9 -1.74 9.15 -9.13
N MET A 10 -0.92 9.52 -8.13
CA MET A 10 -1.21 9.27 -6.72
C MET A 10 -2.48 10.00 -6.28
N GLY A 11 -2.63 11.28 -6.64
CA GLY A 11 -3.81 12.07 -6.33
C GLY A 11 -5.08 11.46 -6.93
N ALA A 12 -5.05 11.12 -8.22
CA ALA A 12 -6.17 10.48 -8.90
C ALA A 12 -6.55 9.12 -8.28
N PHE A 13 -5.55 8.32 -7.88
CA PHE A 13 -5.79 7.05 -7.20
C PHE A 13 -6.39 7.24 -5.80
N ALA A 14 -5.82 8.12 -4.99
CA ALA A 14 -6.30 8.43 -3.65
C ALA A 14 -7.75 8.97 -3.68
N ASP A 15 -8.06 9.86 -4.61
CA ASP A 15 -9.43 10.38 -4.80
C ASP A 15 -10.40 9.28 -5.25
N ALA A 16 -9.98 8.37 -6.12
CA ALA A 16 -10.81 7.24 -6.53
C ALA A 16 -11.12 6.30 -5.35
N ILE A 17 -10.14 6.06 -4.46
CA ILE A 17 -10.33 5.27 -3.24
C ILE A 17 -11.26 6.00 -2.25
N ARG A 18 -10.97 7.27 -1.93
CA ARG A 18 -11.76 8.09 -1.00
C ARG A 18 -13.21 8.29 -1.45
N SER A 19 -13.44 8.51 -2.74
CA SER A 19 -14.79 8.65 -3.30
C SER A 19 -15.56 7.32 -3.37
N GLY A 20 -14.86 6.18 -3.32
CA GLY A 20 -15.44 4.86 -3.55
C GLY A 20 -15.65 4.51 -5.04
N LYS A 21 -15.14 5.34 -5.96
CA LYS A 21 -15.08 5.00 -7.39
C LYS A 21 -14.21 3.76 -7.64
N ALA A 22 -13.12 3.63 -6.91
CA ALA A 22 -12.32 2.43 -6.84
C ALA A 22 -12.78 1.57 -5.66
N THR A 23 -13.35 0.41 -5.95
CA THR A 23 -13.89 -0.53 -4.96
C THR A 23 -12.97 -1.74 -4.78
N GLY A 24 -13.20 -2.48 -3.70
CA GLY A 24 -12.70 -3.85 -3.56
C GLY A 24 -13.33 -4.81 -4.58
N ALA A 25 -12.90 -6.07 -4.55
CA ALA A 25 -13.36 -7.11 -5.47
C ALA A 25 -14.87 -7.39 -5.37
N THR A 26 -15.49 -7.09 -4.24
CA THR A 26 -16.94 -7.29 -4.01
C THR A 26 -17.78 -6.05 -4.33
N GLY A 27 -17.17 -4.98 -4.86
CA GLY A 27 -17.86 -3.71 -5.15
C GLY A 27 -18.03 -2.81 -3.93
N LYS A 28 -17.60 -3.23 -2.74
CA LYS A 28 -17.63 -2.39 -1.54
C LYS A 28 -16.54 -1.30 -1.59
N LYS A 29 -16.85 -0.14 -1.03
CA LYS A 29 -15.89 0.96 -0.84
C LYS A 29 -14.77 0.50 0.10
N ILE A 30 -13.53 0.87 -0.22
CA ILE A 30 -12.38 0.63 0.65
C ILE A 30 -12.49 1.52 1.90
N THR A 31 -12.40 0.91 3.08
CA THR A 31 -12.50 1.60 4.39
C THR A 31 -11.20 1.59 5.16
N ASP A 32 -10.26 0.73 4.78
CA ASP A 32 -8.99 0.54 5.47
C ASP A 32 -7.85 0.40 4.44
N ILE A 33 -6.72 1.05 4.73
CA ILE A 33 -5.46 0.84 4.02
C ILE A 33 -4.41 0.30 4.97
N VAL A 34 -3.61 -0.66 4.51
CA VAL A 34 -2.48 -1.22 5.26
C VAL A 34 -1.21 -0.98 4.46
N ASN A 35 -0.37 -0.05 4.92
CA ASN A 35 0.96 0.14 4.37
C ASN A 35 1.88 -0.97 4.88
N ILE A 36 2.56 -1.66 3.97
CA ILE A 36 3.55 -2.68 4.29
C ILE A 36 4.90 -2.22 3.76
N GLY A 37 5.79 -1.84 4.67
CA GLY A 37 7.11 -1.29 4.35
C GLY A 37 7.96 -1.26 5.60
N ILE A 38 9.28 -1.15 5.46
CA ILE A 38 10.19 -1.06 6.61
C ILE A 38 11.09 0.17 6.51
N GLY A 39 11.48 0.73 7.66
CA GLY A 39 12.36 1.88 7.74
C GLY A 39 11.77 3.11 7.07
N GLY A 40 12.43 3.62 6.03
CA GLY A 40 11.97 4.81 5.29
C GLY A 40 10.60 4.66 4.63
N SER A 41 10.22 3.43 4.25
CA SER A 41 8.91 3.10 3.67
C SER A 41 7.77 3.06 4.69
N ASP A 42 8.06 3.29 5.97
CA ASP A 42 7.11 3.14 7.08
C ASP A 42 7.14 4.35 8.02
N LEU A 43 8.31 4.66 8.58
CA LEU A 43 8.47 5.67 9.64
C LEU A 43 7.97 7.06 9.23
N GLY A 44 8.26 7.49 8.00
CA GLY A 44 7.81 8.78 7.47
C GLY A 44 6.29 8.84 7.33
N PRO A 45 5.69 7.93 6.53
CA PRO A 45 4.24 7.85 6.38
C PRO A 45 3.49 7.72 7.71
N ALA A 46 3.91 6.81 8.59
CA ALA A 46 3.27 6.59 9.90
C ALA A 46 3.32 7.85 10.80
N MET A 47 4.45 8.55 10.80
CA MET A 47 4.59 9.81 11.53
C MET A 47 3.68 10.90 10.96
N ALA A 48 3.64 11.06 9.63
CA ALA A 48 2.87 12.11 8.98
C ALA A 48 1.36 11.91 9.16
N THR A 49 0.86 10.68 9.00
CA THR A 49 -0.56 10.37 9.20
C THR A 49 -0.99 10.52 10.64
N LEU A 50 -0.14 10.16 11.61
CA LEU A 50 -0.40 10.42 13.02
C LEU A 50 -0.46 11.92 13.32
N ALA A 51 0.52 12.69 12.84
CA ALA A 51 0.61 14.13 13.09
C ALA A 51 -0.54 14.92 12.43
N LEU A 52 -1.02 14.46 11.28
CA LEU A 52 -2.10 15.08 10.51
C LEU A 52 -3.47 14.42 10.72
N ALA A 53 -3.61 13.57 11.75
CA ALA A 53 -4.87 12.89 12.06
C ALA A 53 -6.11 13.82 12.12
N PRO A 54 -6.04 15.09 12.59
CA PRO A 54 -7.19 16.01 12.55
C PRO A 54 -7.70 16.36 11.14
N TYR A 55 -6.89 16.15 10.10
CA TYR A 55 -7.22 16.43 8.70
C TYR A 55 -7.61 15.16 7.92
N HIS A 56 -7.62 14.00 8.58
CA HIS A 56 -7.84 12.72 7.92
C HIS A 56 -9.33 12.47 7.64
N ASP A 57 -9.68 12.22 6.38
CA ASP A 57 -11.05 11.96 5.89
C ASP A 57 -11.26 10.52 5.41
N GLY A 58 -10.29 9.64 5.69
CA GLY A 58 -10.30 8.21 5.38
C GLY A 58 -9.59 7.86 4.06
N PRO A 59 -9.40 6.55 3.78
CA PRO A 59 -9.70 5.37 4.62
C PRO A 59 -8.79 5.25 5.85
N ARG A 60 -9.16 4.46 6.86
CA ARG A 60 -8.33 4.27 8.07
C ARG A 60 -6.96 3.68 7.69
N ALA A 61 -5.89 4.31 8.16
CA ALA A 61 -4.52 3.91 7.85
C ALA A 61 -3.92 3.02 8.94
N HIS A 62 -3.31 1.91 8.52
CA HIS A 62 -2.59 0.95 9.36
C HIS A 62 -1.19 0.74 8.77
N TYR A 63 -0.22 0.40 9.62
CA TYR A 63 1.19 0.28 9.23
C TYR A 63 1.77 -1.03 9.73
N VAL A 64 2.42 -1.77 8.82
CA VAL A 64 3.06 -3.07 9.11
C VAL A 64 4.50 -3.04 8.60
N SER A 65 5.45 -3.12 9.52
CA SER A 65 6.88 -3.05 9.21
C SER A 65 7.71 -4.19 9.78
N ASN A 66 7.43 -4.58 11.02
CA ASN A 66 8.11 -5.70 11.67
C ASN A 66 7.83 -7.03 10.93
N ILE A 67 8.85 -7.86 10.77
CA ILE A 67 8.73 -9.22 10.21
C ILE A 67 8.14 -10.22 11.19
N ASP A 68 8.14 -9.91 12.50
CA ASP A 68 7.39 -10.68 13.48
C ASP A 68 5.92 -10.77 13.05
N GLY A 69 5.46 -12.00 12.80
CA GLY A 69 4.12 -12.28 12.29
C GLY A 69 3.00 -11.80 13.21
N ALA A 70 3.29 -11.53 14.49
CA ALA A 70 2.33 -10.91 15.40
C ALA A 70 1.85 -9.54 14.87
N HIS A 71 2.73 -8.75 14.24
CA HIS A 71 2.40 -7.41 13.79
C HIS A 71 1.31 -7.40 12.71
N ILE A 72 1.49 -8.18 11.64
CA ILE A 72 0.49 -8.29 10.59
C ILE A 72 -0.76 -9.02 11.09
N HIS A 73 -0.59 -10.09 11.88
CA HIS A 73 -1.72 -10.84 12.42
C HIS A 73 -2.64 -9.95 13.26
N ASP A 74 -2.07 -9.16 14.18
CA ASP A 74 -2.85 -8.29 15.06
C ASP A 74 -3.49 -7.13 14.29
N THR A 75 -2.80 -6.59 13.30
CA THR A 75 -3.35 -5.57 12.39
C THR A 75 -4.58 -6.10 11.64
N LEU A 76 -4.53 -7.34 11.13
CA LEU A 76 -5.61 -7.93 10.33
C LEU A 76 -6.85 -8.36 11.14
N LYS A 77 -6.75 -8.56 12.46
CA LYS A 77 -7.84 -9.11 13.30
C LYS A 77 -9.17 -8.35 13.19
N GLY A 78 -9.11 -7.03 13.02
CA GLY A 78 -10.29 -6.15 12.95
C GLY A 78 -10.69 -5.76 11.52
N LEU A 79 -9.97 -6.24 10.51
CA LEU A 79 -10.13 -5.80 9.13
C LEU A 79 -10.98 -6.78 8.31
N SER A 80 -11.63 -6.28 7.27
CA SER A 80 -12.38 -7.09 6.31
C SER A 80 -11.65 -7.14 4.98
N ALA A 81 -11.44 -8.34 4.46
CA ALA A 81 -10.79 -8.54 3.16
C ALA A 81 -11.53 -7.82 2.02
N GLU A 82 -12.86 -7.66 2.13
CA GLU A 82 -13.68 -6.99 1.12
C GLU A 82 -13.45 -5.48 1.02
N THR A 83 -12.88 -4.86 2.06
CA THR A 83 -12.80 -3.39 2.20
C THR A 83 -11.40 -2.89 2.57
N THR A 84 -10.39 -3.77 2.57
CA THR A 84 -9.00 -3.44 2.88
C THR A 84 -8.16 -3.36 1.61
N LEU A 85 -7.39 -2.30 1.44
CA LEU A 85 -6.36 -2.17 0.39
C LEU A 85 -4.97 -2.26 1.03
N PHE A 86 -4.07 -3.04 0.44
CA PHE A 86 -2.68 -3.13 0.86
C PHE A 86 -1.78 -2.31 -0.06
N ILE A 87 -0.86 -1.54 0.51
CA ILE A 87 0.16 -0.79 -0.22
C ILE A 87 1.53 -1.42 0.09
N ILE A 88 2.15 -2.06 -0.90
CA ILE A 88 3.48 -2.67 -0.74
C ILE A 88 4.55 -1.63 -1.08
N ALA A 89 5.26 -1.15 -0.06
CA ALA A 89 6.25 -0.09 -0.17
C ALA A 89 7.68 -0.65 -0.09
N SER A 90 8.22 -1.06 -1.23
CA SER A 90 9.60 -1.55 -1.35
C SER A 90 10.18 -1.18 -2.71
N LYS A 91 11.31 -0.45 -2.70
CA LYS A 91 12.01 -0.04 -3.91
C LYS A 91 12.34 -1.22 -4.82
N THR A 92 13.00 -2.24 -4.24
CA THR A 92 13.45 -3.43 -4.96
C THR A 92 12.38 -4.50 -5.07
N PHE A 93 11.31 -4.40 -4.27
CA PHE A 93 10.26 -5.42 -4.16
C PHE A 93 10.80 -6.80 -3.74
N THR A 94 11.90 -6.79 -2.99
CA THR A 94 12.60 -8.00 -2.50
C THR A 94 12.97 -7.91 -1.02
N THR A 95 12.69 -6.78 -0.36
CA THR A 95 12.94 -6.59 1.08
C THR A 95 12.24 -7.70 1.87
N VAL A 96 12.99 -8.48 2.64
CA VAL A 96 12.50 -9.73 3.23
C VAL A 96 11.31 -9.48 4.17
N GLU A 97 11.42 -8.49 5.04
CA GLU A 97 10.36 -8.10 5.99
C GLU A 97 9.08 -7.67 5.25
N THR A 98 9.23 -6.79 4.26
CA THR A 98 8.11 -6.27 3.47
C THR A 98 7.45 -7.36 2.63
N MET A 99 8.23 -8.21 1.95
CA MET A 99 7.68 -9.23 1.06
C MET A 99 7.11 -10.42 1.81
N THR A 100 7.64 -10.75 3.00
CA THR A 100 7.03 -11.74 3.90
C THR A 100 5.64 -11.29 4.32
N ASN A 101 5.52 -10.06 4.84
CA ASN A 101 4.23 -9.48 5.21
C ASN A 101 3.31 -9.29 3.99
N GLY A 102 3.84 -8.87 2.84
CA GLY A 102 3.07 -8.73 1.60
C GLY A 102 2.48 -10.06 1.12
N GLN A 103 3.24 -11.15 1.21
CA GLN A 103 2.73 -12.49 0.88
C GLN A 103 1.67 -12.96 1.89
N THR A 104 1.87 -12.72 3.19
CA THR A 104 0.86 -13.01 4.22
C THR A 104 -0.45 -12.26 3.97
N ALA A 105 -0.39 -10.96 3.64
CA ALA A 105 -1.57 -10.18 3.26
C ALA A 105 -2.24 -10.74 1.99
N ARG A 106 -1.45 -11.12 0.98
CA ARG A 106 -1.96 -11.69 -0.27
C ARG A 106 -2.70 -12.99 -0.02
N ASP A 107 -2.11 -13.90 0.76
CA ASP A 107 -2.74 -15.17 1.11
C ASP A 107 -4.02 -14.96 1.93
N TRP A 108 -4.04 -13.96 2.81
CA TRP A 108 -5.23 -13.57 3.57
C TRP A 108 -6.37 -13.10 2.65
N VAL A 109 -6.10 -12.24 1.67
CA VAL A 109 -7.11 -11.84 0.66
C VAL A 109 -7.56 -13.04 -0.18
N GLN A 110 -6.62 -13.85 -0.66
CA GLN A 110 -6.94 -15.02 -1.50
C GLN A 110 -7.81 -16.04 -0.79
N LYS A 111 -7.53 -16.31 0.49
CA LYS A 111 -8.30 -17.24 1.31
C LYS A 111 -9.76 -16.76 1.49
N ALA A 112 -9.96 -15.45 1.61
CA ALA A 112 -11.29 -14.88 1.84
C ALA A 112 -12.08 -14.65 0.54
N LEU A 113 -11.44 -14.18 -0.54
CA LEU A 113 -12.11 -13.65 -1.74
C LEU A 113 -11.69 -14.35 -3.05
N GLY A 114 -10.74 -15.28 -2.99
CA GLY A 114 -10.21 -15.97 -4.16
C GLY A 114 -9.05 -15.23 -4.84
N LYS A 115 -8.35 -15.95 -5.73
CA LYS A 115 -7.13 -15.47 -6.40
C LYS A 115 -7.35 -14.22 -7.25
N GLU A 116 -8.51 -14.14 -7.92
CA GLU A 116 -8.87 -13.03 -8.81
C GLU A 116 -9.06 -11.69 -8.07
N ALA A 117 -9.28 -11.73 -6.74
CA ALA A 117 -9.47 -10.54 -5.94
C ALA A 117 -8.16 -9.76 -5.70
N VAL A 118 -6.98 -10.40 -5.80
CA VAL A 118 -5.70 -9.78 -5.45
C VAL A 118 -5.47 -8.46 -6.20
N GLY A 119 -5.73 -8.41 -7.51
CA GLY A 119 -5.50 -7.19 -8.28
C GLY A 119 -6.34 -5.98 -7.82
N LYS A 120 -7.48 -6.21 -7.15
CA LYS A 120 -8.34 -5.14 -6.62
C LYS A 120 -7.95 -4.67 -5.22
N HIS A 121 -7.15 -5.44 -4.49
CA HIS A 121 -6.82 -5.19 -3.08
C HIS A 121 -5.34 -4.85 -2.83
N PHE A 122 -4.54 -4.65 -3.89
CA PHE A 122 -3.13 -4.28 -3.76
C PHE A 122 -2.75 -3.10 -4.66
N ALA A 123 -1.83 -2.28 -4.17
CA ALA A 123 -1.06 -1.26 -4.87
C ALA A 123 0.42 -1.38 -4.48
N ALA A 124 1.33 -0.83 -5.28
CA ALA A 124 2.76 -0.90 -5.02
C ALA A 124 3.44 0.47 -5.16
N VAL A 125 4.37 0.74 -4.25
CA VAL A 125 5.34 1.83 -4.36
C VAL A 125 6.71 1.21 -4.58
N SER A 126 7.13 1.14 -5.84
CA SER A 126 8.30 0.35 -6.25
C SER A 126 8.84 0.77 -7.61
N THR A 127 10.10 0.42 -7.88
CA THR A 127 10.73 0.53 -9.20
C THR A 127 10.86 -0.83 -9.90
N ALA A 128 10.56 -1.93 -9.22
CA ALA A 128 10.72 -3.29 -9.75
C ALA A 128 9.45 -3.79 -10.45
N LEU A 129 9.08 -3.14 -11.57
CA LEU A 129 7.82 -3.37 -12.29
C LEU A 129 7.55 -4.85 -12.61
N ASP A 130 8.58 -5.60 -13.01
CA ASP A 130 8.46 -7.03 -13.32
C ASP A 130 8.04 -7.86 -12.10
N LEU A 131 8.55 -7.53 -10.91
CA LEU A 131 8.23 -8.24 -9.67
C LEU A 131 6.83 -7.86 -9.17
N VAL A 132 6.46 -6.59 -9.30
CA VAL A 132 5.12 -6.08 -8.99
C VAL A 132 4.06 -6.75 -9.88
N ALA A 133 4.33 -6.87 -11.18
CA ALA A 133 3.44 -7.57 -12.11
C ALA A 133 3.32 -9.07 -11.76
N LYS A 134 4.43 -9.74 -11.43
CA LYS A 134 4.42 -11.15 -10.97
C LYS A 134 3.62 -11.36 -9.68
N PHE A 135 3.59 -10.37 -8.80
CA PHE A 135 2.78 -10.41 -7.58
C PHE A 135 1.26 -10.35 -7.88
N GLY A 136 0.89 -9.71 -8.99
CA GLY A 136 -0.49 -9.57 -9.47
C GLY A 136 -1.05 -8.15 -9.32
N ILE A 137 -0.19 -7.12 -9.22
CA ILE A 137 -0.61 -5.72 -9.12
C ILE A 137 -0.63 -5.10 -10.51
N ALA A 138 -1.74 -4.48 -10.86
CA ALA A 138 -1.93 -3.85 -12.17
C ALA A 138 -1.06 -2.58 -12.32
N PRO A 139 -0.54 -2.27 -13.52
CA PRO A 139 0.38 -1.14 -13.74
C PRO A 139 -0.18 0.23 -13.31
N ASP A 140 -1.49 0.43 -13.40
CA ASP A 140 -2.19 1.65 -12.97
C ASP A 140 -2.24 1.84 -11.45
N ARG A 141 -1.74 0.85 -10.69
CA ARG A 141 -1.63 0.87 -9.23
C ARG A 141 -0.17 0.76 -8.76
N VAL A 142 0.78 1.10 -9.65
CA VAL A 142 2.21 1.09 -9.36
C VAL A 142 2.75 2.52 -9.43
N PHE A 143 3.32 2.97 -8.32
CA PHE A 143 3.84 4.32 -8.18
C PHE A 143 5.37 4.26 -8.02
N GLY A 144 6.06 4.65 -9.09
CA GLY A 144 7.51 4.65 -9.14
C GLY A 144 8.16 5.81 -8.38
N PHE A 145 9.43 5.64 -8.04
CA PHE A 145 10.30 6.70 -7.55
C PHE A 145 11.75 6.44 -8.00
N TRP A 146 12.70 7.29 -7.65
CA TRP A 146 14.02 7.28 -8.29
C TRP A 146 15.15 6.86 -7.36
N ASP A 147 16.28 6.46 -7.96
CA ASP A 147 17.45 6.01 -7.21
C ASP A 147 18.07 7.07 -6.31
N TRP A 148 17.95 8.34 -6.70
CA TRP A 148 18.41 9.49 -5.93
C TRP A 148 17.54 9.80 -4.71
N VAL A 149 16.36 9.17 -4.57
CA VAL A 149 15.51 9.28 -3.38
C VAL A 149 15.99 8.28 -2.33
N GLY A 150 16.72 8.76 -1.33
CA GLY A 150 17.10 7.96 -0.17
C GLY A 150 15.88 7.61 0.69
N GLY A 151 15.79 6.37 1.19
CA GLY A 151 14.61 5.89 1.90
C GLY A 151 14.18 6.74 3.11
N ARG A 152 15.12 7.27 3.91
CA ARG A 152 14.77 8.15 5.04
C ARG A 152 14.29 9.55 4.65
N TYR A 153 14.30 9.88 3.36
CA TYR A 153 13.84 11.17 2.80
C TYR A 153 12.70 10.98 1.79
N SER A 154 12.13 9.78 1.68
CA SER A 154 11.22 9.42 0.58
C SER A 154 9.75 9.80 0.81
N LEU A 155 9.37 10.25 2.01
CA LEU A 155 8.00 10.66 2.36
C LEU A 155 7.38 11.63 1.34
N TRP A 156 8.19 12.53 0.79
CA TRP A 156 7.74 13.59 -0.12
C TRP A 156 7.42 13.10 -1.55
N GLY A 157 7.68 11.82 -1.85
CA GLY A 157 7.36 11.19 -3.12
C GLY A 157 6.34 10.06 -2.97
N ALA A 158 6.43 9.05 -3.84
CA ALA A 158 5.47 7.93 -3.86
C ALA A 158 5.36 7.15 -2.55
N ILE A 159 6.38 7.17 -1.68
CA ILE A 159 6.32 6.52 -0.37
C ILE A 159 5.29 7.19 0.55
N GLY A 160 4.96 8.47 0.34
CA GLY A 160 3.87 9.16 1.04
C GLY A 160 2.47 8.89 0.47
N LEU A 161 2.29 7.85 -0.36
CA LEU A 161 0.98 7.45 -0.86
C LEU A 161 -0.04 7.04 0.23
N PRO A 162 0.34 6.28 1.29
CA PRO A 162 -0.58 5.91 2.37
C PRO A 162 -1.09 7.13 3.13
#